data_AF-A0A6G2JW89-F1
#
_entry.id   AF-A0A6G2JW89-F1
#
_cell.length_a   1.000
_cell.length_b   1.000
_cell.length_c   1.000
_cell.angle_alpha   90.00
_cell.angle_beta   90.00
_cell.angle_gamma   90.00
#
_symmetry.space_group_name_H-M   'P 1'
#
loop_
_entity.id
_entity.type
_entity.pdbx_description
1 polymer ?
#
loop_
_entity_poly.entity_id
_entity_poly.type
_entity_poly.pdbx_seq_one_letter_code
_entity_poly.pdbx_strand_id
1 'polypeptide(L)'
;MAGLTADSDADARMHRALGSFTAPTAEWFASTFAAPTECQVSGWQSISEGRHCLIAAPTGSGKTLAAFLWAIDRVMSEPEPDRAERTRVLYLSPLRALAVDVDKNLRAPLAGISLAAERLGVDVHMPTVGVRTG
;
A
#
# COMPACT_ATOMS: atom_id res chain seq x y z
N MET A 1 30.40 17.69 -3.58
CA MET A 1 30.33 16.46 -4.40
C MET A 1 29.75 15.24 -3.66
N ALA A 2 29.14 15.37 -2.46
CA ALA A 2 28.54 14.25 -1.72
C ALA A 2 27.03 14.03 -1.99
N GLY A 3 26.39 14.88 -2.80
CA GLY A 3 24.93 14.85 -3.04
C GLY A 3 24.46 13.87 -4.12
N LEU A 4 25.25 13.66 -5.20
CA LEU A 4 24.82 12.81 -6.33
C LEU A 4 24.74 11.32 -5.98
N THR A 5 25.53 10.84 -5.01
CA THR A 5 25.55 9.41 -4.65
C THR A 5 24.41 9.03 -3.73
N ALA A 6 23.99 9.92 -2.82
CA ALA A 6 22.91 9.65 -1.88
C ALA A 6 21.53 9.63 -2.55
N ASP A 7 21.29 10.55 -3.50
CA ASP A 7 20.05 10.57 -4.30
C ASP A 7 19.94 9.31 -5.18
N SER A 8 21.06 8.89 -5.79
CA SER A 8 21.09 7.65 -6.59
C SER A 8 20.80 6.39 -5.76
N ASP A 9 21.27 6.32 -4.52
CA ASP A 9 21.02 5.18 -3.63
C ASP A 9 19.56 5.14 -3.13
N ALA A 10 18.98 6.32 -2.85
CA ALA A 10 17.58 6.45 -2.47
C ALA A 10 16.64 6.02 -3.61
N ASP A 11 16.91 6.47 -4.84
CA ASP A 11 16.16 6.08 -6.03
C ASP A 11 16.25 4.58 -6.31
N ALA A 12 17.45 3.99 -6.19
CA ALA A 12 17.64 2.56 -6.36
C ALA A 12 16.91 1.74 -5.28
N ARG A 13 16.85 2.24 -4.03
CA ARG A 13 16.07 1.62 -2.95
C ARG A 13 14.56 1.72 -3.25
N MET A 14 14.08 2.87 -3.69
CA MET A 14 12.69 3.09 -4.08
C MET A 14 12.29 2.08 -5.17
N HIS A 15 13.06 2.02 -6.25
CA HIS A 15 12.79 1.12 -7.38
C HIS A 15 12.76 -0.35 -6.96
N ARG A 16 13.72 -0.81 -6.15
CA ARG A 16 13.73 -2.20 -5.66
C ARG A 16 12.55 -2.51 -4.75
N ALA A 17 12.22 -1.61 -3.83
CA ALA A 17 11.12 -1.80 -2.89
C ALA A 17 9.75 -1.84 -3.59
N LEU A 18 9.58 -1.04 -4.65
CA LEU A 18 8.33 -0.93 -5.39
C LEU A 18 8.21 -1.94 -6.54
N GLY A 19 9.27 -2.68 -6.87
CA GLY A 19 9.32 -3.56 -8.04
C GLY A 19 8.32 -4.72 -8.05
N SER A 20 7.69 -5.05 -6.91
CA SER A 20 6.64 -6.07 -6.83
C SER A 20 5.21 -5.52 -6.98
N PHE A 21 5.05 -4.19 -6.94
CA PHE A 21 3.77 -3.50 -7.08
C PHE A 21 3.43 -3.23 -8.55
N THR A 22 2.16 -2.95 -8.82
CA THR A 22 1.77 -2.47 -10.16
C THR A 22 2.27 -1.05 -10.40
N ALA A 23 2.40 -0.67 -11.68
CA ALA A 23 2.90 0.64 -12.06
C ALA A 23 2.12 1.82 -11.43
N PRO A 24 0.77 1.83 -11.38
CA PRO A 24 0.03 2.90 -10.71
C PRO A 24 0.36 3.04 -9.22
N THR A 25 0.52 1.93 -8.51
CA THR A 25 0.86 1.94 -7.09
C THR A 25 2.28 2.46 -6.85
N ALA A 26 3.23 2.02 -7.68
CA ALA A 26 4.60 2.47 -7.61
C ALA A 26 4.73 3.98 -7.90
N GLU A 27 4.08 4.44 -8.97
CA GLU A 27 4.01 5.86 -9.38
C GLU A 27 3.43 6.73 -8.25
N TRP A 28 2.28 6.32 -7.69
CA TRP A 28 1.65 7.03 -6.59
C TRP A 28 2.59 7.13 -5.38
N PHE A 29 3.18 6.02 -4.96
CA PHE A 29 4.07 6.01 -3.79
C PHE A 29 5.29 6.91 -3.99
N ALA A 30 5.96 6.78 -5.14
CA ALA A 30 7.15 7.57 -5.49
C ALA A 30 6.86 9.07 -5.58
N SER A 31 5.66 9.46 -6.04
CA SER A 31 5.22 10.86 -6.07
C SER A 31 4.83 11.44 -4.70
N THR A 32 4.47 10.56 -3.75
CA THR A 32 3.91 10.96 -2.44
C THR A 32 4.96 10.97 -1.33
N PHE A 33 5.95 10.08 -1.39
CA PHE A 33 6.94 9.88 -0.33
C PHE A 33 8.36 9.96 -0.88
N ALA A 34 9.27 10.54 -0.10
CA ALA A 34 10.69 10.62 -0.48
C ALA A 34 11.35 9.23 -0.60
N ALA A 35 11.04 8.31 0.31
CA ALA A 35 11.59 6.95 0.33
C ALA A 35 10.72 6.01 1.18
N PRO A 36 10.72 4.70 0.89
CA PRO A 36 10.06 3.71 1.74
C PRO A 36 10.85 3.48 3.03
N THR A 37 10.14 3.34 4.14
CA THR A 37 10.76 3.02 5.44
C THR A 37 11.27 1.58 5.46
N GLU A 38 12.19 1.24 6.37
CA GLU A 38 12.64 -0.16 6.53
C GLU A 38 11.49 -1.12 6.87
N CYS A 39 10.57 -0.65 7.71
CA CYS A 39 9.34 -1.36 8.07
C CYS A 39 8.49 -1.69 6.83
N GLN A 40 8.40 -0.76 5.87
CA GLN A 40 7.68 -0.97 4.62
C GLN A 40 8.39 -1.96 3.72
N VAL A 41 9.69 -1.75 3.46
CA VAL A 41 10.49 -2.64 2.60
C VAL A 41 10.42 -4.10 3.08
N SER A 42 10.72 -4.34 4.36
CA SER A 42 10.70 -5.70 4.92
C SER A 42 9.29 -6.29 4.98
N GLY A 43 8.29 -5.46 5.28
CA GLY A 43 6.88 -5.88 5.29
C GLY A 43 6.42 -6.34 3.90
N TRP A 44 6.65 -5.52 2.88
CA TRP A 44 6.24 -5.83 1.51
C TRP A 44 6.97 -7.04 0.92
N GLN A 45 8.26 -7.20 1.22
CA GLN A 45 8.98 -8.42 0.83
C GLN A 45 8.33 -9.67 1.43
N SER A 46 7.97 -9.65 2.72
CA SER A 46 7.33 -10.82 3.35
C SER A 46 5.92 -11.06 2.83
N ILE A 47 5.11 -10.01 2.74
CA ILE A 47 3.69 -10.09 2.35
C ILE A 47 3.55 -10.50 0.88
N SER A 48 4.39 -9.97 -0.02
CA SER A 48 4.33 -10.29 -1.45
C SER A 48 4.68 -11.74 -1.77
N GLU A 49 5.46 -12.40 -0.91
CA GLU A 49 5.78 -13.83 -1.00
C GLU A 49 4.69 -14.73 -0.36
N GLY A 50 3.56 -14.15 0.05
CA GLY A 50 2.43 -14.89 0.65
C GLY A 50 2.70 -15.38 2.08
N ARG A 51 3.73 -14.86 2.75
CA ARG A 51 4.06 -15.25 4.13
C ARG A 51 3.23 -14.49 5.15
N HIS A 52 2.92 -15.14 6.28
CA HIS A 52 2.46 -14.44 7.46
C HIS A 52 3.55 -13.50 7.99
N CYS A 53 3.18 -12.26 8.32
CA CYS A 53 4.13 -11.22 8.72
C CYS A 53 3.63 -10.52 9.99
N LEU A 54 4.51 -10.44 11.01
CA LEU A 54 4.34 -9.56 12.17
C LEU A 54 5.26 -8.35 12.03
N ILE A 55 4.68 -7.16 11.92
CA ILE A 55 5.43 -5.91 11.83
C ILE A 55 5.49 -5.25 13.22
N ALA A 56 6.63 -5.37 13.89
CA ALA A 56 6.92 -4.72 15.16
C ALA A 56 7.85 -3.51 14.93
N ALA A 57 7.27 -2.30 14.88
CA ALA A 57 8.03 -1.06 14.68
C ALA A 57 7.43 0.11 15.49
N PRO A 58 8.20 1.16 15.80
CA PRO A 58 7.71 2.37 16.47
C PRO A 58 6.54 3.04 15.75
N THR A 59 5.81 3.91 16.46
CA THR A 59 4.86 4.83 15.83
C THR A 59 5.59 5.71 14.81
N GLY A 60 4.89 6.10 13.74
CA GLY A 60 5.51 6.88 12.64
C GLY A 60 6.31 6.07 11.62
N SER A 61 6.61 4.79 11.86
CA SER A 61 7.39 3.96 10.90
C SER A 61 6.64 3.54 9.62
N GLY A 62 5.42 4.03 9.39
CA GLY A 62 4.63 3.70 8.19
C GLY A 62 3.99 2.29 8.21
N LYS A 63 3.88 1.65 9.38
CA LYS A 63 3.35 0.28 9.55
C LYS A 63 2.01 0.02 8.86
N THR A 64 1.10 0.99 8.91
CA THR A 64 -0.23 0.87 8.30
C THR A 64 -0.09 0.67 6.80
N LEU A 65 0.65 1.54 6.12
CA LEU A 65 0.87 1.41 4.68
C LEU A 65 1.72 0.17 4.35
N ALA A 66 2.65 -0.23 5.23
CA ALA A 66 3.38 -1.49 5.10
C ALA A 66 2.42 -2.70 5.05
N ALA A 67 1.39 -2.72 5.90
CA ALA A 67 0.40 -3.79 5.95
C ALA A 67 -0.63 -3.72 4.81
N PHE A 68 -1.07 -2.53 4.42
CA PHE A 68 -2.21 -2.36 3.50
C PHE A 68 -1.84 -2.21 2.03
N LEU A 69 -0.68 -1.61 1.70
CA LEU A 69 -0.41 -1.21 0.32
C LEU A 69 -0.44 -2.39 -0.66
N TRP A 70 0.12 -3.54 -0.25
CA TRP A 70 0.08 -4.76 -1.06
C TRP A 70 -1.36 -5.23 -1.32
N ALA A 71 -2.18 -5.22 -0.28
CA ALA A 71 -3.57 -5.64 -0.37
C ALA A 71 -4.38 -4.69 -1.26
N ILE A 72 -4.17 -3.38 -1.14
CA ILE A 72 -4.78 -2.37 -2.02
C ILE A 72 -4.39 -2.64 -3.48
N ASP A 73 -3.10 -2.79 -3.75
CA ASP A 73 -2.57 -3.00 -5.08
C ASP A 73 -3.18 -4.25 -5.75
N ARG A 74 -3.27 -5.37 -5.03
CA ARG A 74 -3.92 -6.59 -5.53
C ARG A 74 -5.43 -6.45 -5.72
N VAL A 75 -6.12 -5.76 -4.83
CA VAL A 75 -7.58 -5.55 -4.97
C VAL A 75 -7.91 -4.62 -6.14
N MET A 76 -7.08 -3.61 -6.40
CA MET A 76 -7.29 -2.66 -7.49
C MET A 76 -6.92 -3.21 -8.86
N SER A 77 -5.86 -4.03 -8.94
CA SER A 77 -5.31 -4.49 -10.23
C SER A 77 -5.87 -5.83 -10.72
N GLU A 78 -6.35 -6.68 -9.82
CA GLU A 78 -6.92 -7.97 -10.22
C GLU A 78 -8.39 -7.81 -10.65
N PRO A 79 -8.92 -8.72 -11.49
CA PRO A 79 -10.31 -8.69 -11.90
C PRO A 79 -11.27 -8.70 -10.71
N GLU A 80 -12.40 -7.98 -10.83
CA GLU A 80 -13.45 -8.03 -9.81
C GLU A 80 -14.00 -9.47 -9.71
N PRO A 81 -13.97 -10.10 -8.53
CA PRO A 81 -14.47 -11.46 -8.37
C PRO A 81 -15.99 -11.49 -8.29
N ASP A 82 -16.54 -12.71 -8.33
CA ASP A 82 -17.96 -12.95 -8.09
C ASP A 82 -18.42 -12.37 -6.75
N ARG A 83 -19.68 -11.99 -6.67
CA ARG A 83 -20.25 -11.25 -5.52
C ARG A 83 -19.96 -11.90 -4.16
N ALA A 84 -19.94 -13.23 -4.09
CA ALA A 84 -19.68 -13.98 -2.87
C ALA A 84 -18.24 -13.86 -2.35
N GLU A 85 -17.29 -13.45 -3.21
CA GLU A 85 -15.85 -13.43 -2.95
C GLU A 85 -15.28 -12.00 -2.90
N ARG A 86 -16.13 -10.98 -2.94
CA ARG A 86 -15.72 -9.57 -2.99
C ARG A 86 -15.06 -9.06 -1.71
N THR A 87 -15.30 -9.69 -0.56
CA THR A 87 -14.57 -9.36 0.68
C THR A 87 -13.18 -10.00 0.64
N ARG A 88 -12.21 -9.26 0.09
CA ARG A 88 -10.83 -9.77 -0.13
C ARG A 88 -9.84 -9.43 0.98
N VAL A 89 -10.14 -8.44 1.80
CA VAL A 89 -9.26 -7.97 2.89
C VAL A 89 -10.10 -7.76 4.15
N LEU A 90 -9.67 -8.38 5.26
CA LEU A 90 -10.29 -8.20 6.56
C LEU A 90 -9.31 -7.56 7.52
N TYR A 91 -9.59 -6.31 7.91
CA TYR A 91 -8.87 -5.63 8.97
C TYR A 91 -9.61 -5.81 10.30
N LEU A 92 -8.91 -6.33 11.31
CA LEU A 92 -9.42 -6.48 12.68
C LEU A 92 -8.73 -5.49 13.60
N SER A 93 -9.53 -4.73 14.35
CA SER A 93 -9.03 -3.75 15.31
C SER A 93 -9.56 -4.05 16.71
N PRO A 94 -8.74 -3.95 17.76
CA PRO A 94 -9.23 -4.04 19.13
C PRO A 94 -10.06 -2.81 19.55
N LEU A 95 -10.00 -1.71 18.78
CA LEU A 95 -10.67 -0.45 19.11
C LEU A 95 -11.51 0.06 17.94
N ARG A 96 -12.76 0.47 18.22
CA ARG A 96 -13.64 1.09 17.22
C ARG A 96 -13.05 2.35 16.60
N ALA A 97 -12.42 3.21 17.40
CA ALA A 97 -11.79 4.43 16.92
C ALA A 97 -10.70 4.14 15.88
N LEU A 98 -9.86 3.12 16.15
CA LEU A 98 -8.80 2.73 15.24
C LEU A 98 -9.34 2.14 13.93
N ALA A 99 -10.45 1.40 13.95
CA ALA A 99 -11.13 0.96 12.72
C ALA A 99 -11.60 2.14 11.84
N VAL A 100 -12.18 3.17 12.48
CA VAL A 100 -12.61 4.40 11.78
C VAL A 100 -11.40 5.18 11.23
N ASP A 101 -10.30 5.25 11.98
CA ASP A 101 -9.11 5.95 11.53
C ASP A 101 -8.41 5.24 10.36
N VAL A 102 -8.42 3.90 10.34
CA VAL A 102 -7.93 3.13 9.20
C VAL A 102 -8.75 3.40 7.95
N ASP A 103 -10.09 3.39 8.02
CA ASP A 103 -10.95 3.74 6.88
C ASP A 103 -10.58 5.10 6.26
N LYS A 104 -10.38 6.13 7.10
CA LYS A 104 -9.95 7.45 6.65
C LYS A 104 -8.57 7.41 6.00
N ASN A 105 -7.62 6.70 6.60
CA ASN A 105 -6.24 6.61 6.12
C ASN A 105 -6.12 5.85 4.78
N LEU A 106 -7.11 5.01 4.43
CA LEU A 106 -7.15 4.33 3.13
C LEU A 106 -7.60 5.24 1.97
N ARG A 107 -8.23 6.38 2.25
CA ARG A 107 -8.74 7.27 1.19
C ARG A 107 -7.64 7.84 0.29
N ALA A 108 -6.55 8.31 0.89
CA ALA A 108 -5.43 8.90 0.18
C ALA A 108 -4.75 7.91 -0.79
N PRO A 109 -4.35 6.69 -0.37
CA PRO A 109 -3.78 5.71 -1.31
C PRO A 109 -4.77 5.31 -2.39
N LEU A 110 -6.04 5.03 -2.06
CA LEU A 110 -7.02 4.60 -3.06
C LEU A 110 -7.24 5.67 -4.15
N ALA A 111 -7.44 6.93 -3.76
CA ALA A 111 -7.61 8.03 -4.71
C ALA A 111 -6.33 8.28 -5.52
N GLY A 112 -5.18 8.27 -4.87
CA GLY A 112 -3.90 8.54 -5.51
C GLY A 112 -3.49 7.47 -6.53
N ILE A 113 -3.73 6.20 -6.21
CA ILE A 113 -3.47 5.08 -7.13
C ILE A 113 -4.41 5.15 -8.34
N SER A 114 -5.69 5.49 -8.14
CA SER A 114 -6.64 5.70 -9.25
C SER A 114 -6.19 6.81 -10.19
N LEU A 115 -5.77 7.96 -9.64
CA LEU A 115 -5.25 9.08 -10.43
C LEU A 115 -3.96 8.71 -11.18
N ALA A 116 -3.07 7.92 -10.57
CA ALA A 116 -1.88 7.41 -11.25
C ALA A 116 -2.26 6.45 -12.38
N ALA A 117 -3.23 5.58 -12.17
CA ALA A 117 -3.73 4.64 -13.17
C ALA A 117 -4.31 5.37 -14.39
N GLU A 118 -5.12 6.41 -14.16
CA GLU A 118 -5.66 7.27 -15.22
C GLU A 118 -4.55 7.93 -16.06
N ARG A 119 -3.51 8.46 -15.41
CA ARG A 119 -2.37 9.09 -16.11
C ARG A 119 -1.58 8.10 -16.95
N LEU A 120 -1.47 6.86 -16.47
CA LEU A 120 -0.75 5.78 -17.14
C LEU A 120 -1.61 5.05 -18.18
N GLY A 121 -2.91 5.32 -18.26
CA GLY A 121 -3.84 4.61 -19.14
C GLY A 121 -4.04 3.14 -18.75
N VAL A 122 -3.95 2.84 -17.45
CA VAL A 122 -4.12 1.49 -16.89
C VAL A 122 -5.48 1.40 -16.20
N ASP A 123 -6.24 0.35 -16.50
CA ASP A 123 -7.51 0.09 -15.84
C ASP A 123 -7.28 -0.46 -14.42
N VAL A 124 -8.00 0.10 -13.45
CA VAL A 124 -8.03 -0.36 -12.06
C VAL A 124 -9.46 -0.33 -11.52
N HIS A 125 -9.76 -1.21 -10.57
CA HIS A 125 -11.04 -1.28 -9.89
C HIS A 125 -10.99 -0.51 -8.58
N MET A 126 -11.97 0.36 -8.33
CA MET A 126 -12.07 1.06 -7.05
C MET A 126 -12.66 0.15 -5.97
N PRO A 127 -11.91 -0.16 -4.89
CA PRO A 127 -12.40 -1.02 -3.83
C PRO A 127 -13.47 -0.31 -3.01
N THR A 128 -14.47 -1.07 -2.55
CA THR A 128 -15.38 -0.62 -1.50
C THR A 128 -14.77 -0.88 -0.14
N VAL A 129 -14.82 0.10 0.77
CA VAL A 129 -14.41 -0.07 2.17
C VAL A 129 -15.65 -0.03 3.06
N GLY A 130 -15.79 -1.03 3.92
CA GLY A 130 -16.90 -1.14 4.87
C GLY A 130 -16.38 -1.30 6.30
N VAL A 131 -17.02 -0.61 7.25
CA VAL A 131 -16.73 -0.74 8.68
C VAL A 131 -17.93 -1.34 9.37
N ARG A 132 -17.73 -2.49 10.03
CA ARG A 132 -18.75 -3.15 10.86
C ARG A 132 -18.28 -3.18 12.31
N THR A 133 -19.10 -2.61 13.19
CA THR A 133 -18.88 -2.61 14.63
C THR A 133 -20.12 -3.19 15.31
N GLY A 134 -19.95 -3.81 16.48
CA GLY A 134 -21.07 -4.17 17.35
C GLY A 134 -21.77 -2.95 17.93
#